data_AF-A0A925SIK7-F1
#
_entry.id   AF-A0A925SIK7-F1
#
_cell.length_a   1.000
_cell.length_b   1.000
_cell.length_c   1.000
_cell.angle_alpha   90.00
_cell.angle_beta   90.00
_cell.angle_gamma   90.00
#
_symmetry.space_group_name_H-M   'P 1'
#
loop_
_entity.id
_entity.type
_entity.pdbx_description
1 polymer ?
#
loop_
_entity_poly.entity_id
_entity_poly.type
_entity_poly.pdbx_seq_one_letter_code
_entity_poly.pdbx_strand_id
1 'polypeptide(L)'
;MDSFRLFAAMVFAVSVFLLFDAWNKERSPQLPAPDQAAQRSDTSTPSPTLPPGVAPPGPAKPSTTTPAAANLPPIVVRTDVLIAEIDPVGATLRRLEFTEHKDKLDKSKNFVLFEKDAAHTY
;
A
#
# COMPACT_ATOMS: atom_id res chain seq x y z
N MET A 1 -22.10 -28.61 28.20
CA MET A 1 -21.23 -27.43 28.43
C MET A 1 -20.65 -26.88 27.13
N ASP A 2 -20.80 -27.58 26.00
CA ASP A 2 -20.25 -27.17 24.70
C ASP A 2 -21.04 -26.10 23.95
N SER A 3 -22.34 -25.94 24.22
CA SER A 3 -23.19 -24.95 23.54
C SER A 3 -22.74 -23.50 23.78
N PHE A 4 -22.25 -23.18 24.98
CA PHE A 4 -21.72 -21.85 25.32
C PHE A 4 -20.41 -21.55 24.57
N ARG A 5 -19.54 -22.56 24.40
CA ARG A 5 -18.30 -22.42 23.65
C ARG A 5 -18.58 -22.20 22.16
N LEU A 6 -19.58 -22.90 21.63
CA LEU A 6 -20.01 -22.78 20.24
C LEU A 6 -20.62 -21.40 19.96
N PHE A 7 -21.43 -20.88 20.89
CA PHE A 7 -21.98 -19.52 20.79
C PHE A 7 -20.88 -18.44 20.86
N ALA A 8 -19.92 -18.56 21.80
CA ALA A 8 -18.80 -17.64 21.89
C ALA A 8 -17.93 -17.64 20.63
N ALA A 9 -17.66 -18.82 20.06
CA ALA A 9 -16.94 -18.96 18.79
C ALA A 9 -17.70 -18.31 17.62
N MET A 10 -19.03 -18.45 17.59
CA MET A 10 -19.86 -17.84 16.55
C MET A 10 -19.81 -16.31 16.62
N VAL A 11 -19.97 -15.73 17.81
CA VAL A 11 -19.87 -14.27 18.01
C VAL A 11 -18.47 -13.77 17.64
N PHE A 12 -17.42 -14.50 18.04
CA PHE A 12 -16.05 -14.15 17.70
C PHE A 12 -15.81 -14.17 16.18
N ALA A 13 -16.27 -15.21 15.48
CA ALA A 13 -16.14 -15.31 14.03
C ALA A 13 -16.85 -14.16 13.30
N VAL A 14 -18.08 -13.81 13.73
CA VAL A 14 -18.82 -12.67 13.16
C VAL A 14 -18.09 -11.35 13.43
N SER A 15 -17.50 -11.17 14.61
CA SER A 15 -16.72 -9.97 14.93
C SER A 15 -15.49 -9.80 14.04
N VAL A 16 -14.72 -10.88 13.82
CA VAL A 16 -13.55 -10.86 12.92
C VAL A 16 -13.98 -10.59 11.47
N PHE A 17 -15.08 -11.18 11.03
CA PHE A 17 -15.61 -10.95 9.68
C PHE A 17 -16.01 -9.48 9.45
N LEU A 18 -16.71 -8.85 10.40
CA LEU A 18 -17.09 -7.44 10.30
C LEU A 18 -15.88 -6.50 10.30
N LEU A 19 -14.86 -6.79 11.10
CA LEU A 19 -13.62 -6.01 11.11
C LEU A 19 -12.89 -6.10 9.76
N PHE A 20 -12.83 -7.30 9.19
CA PHE A 20 -12.24 -7.52 7.89
C PHE A 20 -13.00 -6.79 6.77
N ASP A 21 -14.34 -6.82 6.80
CA ASP A 21 -15.18 -6.10 5.84
C ASP A 21 -14.97 -4.58 5.91
N ALA A 22 -14.99 -4.01 7.13
CA ALA A 22 -14.74 -2.58 7.34
C ALA A 22 -13.34 -2.17 6.87
N TRP A 23 -12.33 -2.98 7.19
CA TRP A 23 -10.96 -2.77 6.72
C TRP A 23 -10.82 -2.84 5.20
N ASN A 24 -11.60 -3.69 4.53
CA ASN A 24 -11.61 -3.76 3.08
C ASN A 24 -12.34 -2.58 2.45
N LYS A 25 -13.47 -2.15 3.05
CA LYS A 25 -14.24 -0.98 2.62
C LYS A 25 -13.43 0.31 2.71
N GLU A 26 -12.61 0.46 3.74
CA GLU A 26 -11.76 1.65 3.93
C GLU A 26 -10.54 1.65 2.99
N ARG A 27 -10.00 0.47 2.67
CA ARG A 27 -8.91 0.34 1.68
C ARG A 27 -9.38 0.31 0.23
N SER A 28 -10.68 0.18 -0.02
CA SER A 28 -11.23 0.30 -1.36
C SER A 28 -11.21 1.77 -1.75
N PRO A 29 -10.46 2.17 -2.80
CA PRO A 29 -10.50 3.54 -3.25
C PRO A 29 -11.94 3.85 -3.68
N GLN A 30 -12.55 4.83 -3.02
CA GLN A 30 -13.86 5.35 -3.43
C GLN A 30 -13.66 5.94 -4.84
N LEU A 31 -14.05 5.19 -5.87
CA LEU A 31 -14.21 5.80 -7.18
C LEU A 31 -15.26 6.90 -7.03
N PRO A 32 -14.98 8.12 -7.49
CA PRO A 32 -15.95 9.20 -7.46
C PRO A 32 -17.26 8.69 -8.07
N ALA A 33 -18.36 8.84 -7.33
CA ALA A 33 -19.67 8.56 -7.87
C ALA A 33 -19.84 9.39 -9.15
N PRO A 34 -20.34 8.80 -10.26
CA PRO A 34 -20.69 9.60 -11.41
C PRO A 34 -21.74 10.62 -10.96
N ASP A 35 -21.43 11.90 -11.09
CA ASP A 35 -22.40 12.96 -10.97
C ASP A 35 -23.57 12.63 -11.89
N GLN A 36 -24.75 12.38 -11.30
CA GLN A 36 -25.99 12.36 -12.05
C GLN A 36 -26.23 13.78 -12.56
N ALA A 37 -25.74 14.07 -13.77
CA ALA A 37 -26.07 15.28 -14.48
C ALA A 37 -27.59 15.31 -14.71
N ALA A 38 -28.26 16.18 -13.96
CA ALA A 38 -29.66 16.51 -14.16
C ALA A 38 -29.87 16.95 -15.61
N GLN A 39 -30.76 16.24 -16.30
CA GLN A 39 -31.23 16.55 -17.64
C GLN A 39 -31.93 17.92 -17.63
N ARG A 40 -31.29 18.94 -18.21
CA ARG A 40 -31.97 20.12 -18.73
C ARG A 40 -31.71 20.21 -20.22
N SER A 41 -32.80 20.06 -20.96
CA SER A 41 -32.95 20.49 -22.33
C SER A 41 -32.62 21.97 -22.44
N ASP A 42 -31.79 22.35 -23.42
CA ASP A 42 -32.05 23.54 -24.22
C ASP A 42 -31.19 23.53 -25.50
N THR A 43 -31.91 23.81 -26.58
CA THR A 43 -31.51 24.00 -27.98
C THR A 43 -30.35 24.98 -28.14
N SER A 44 -29.28 24.56 -28.83
CA SER A 44 -28.74 25.19 -30.05
C SER A 44 -27.34 24.64 -30.38
N THR A 45 -27.22 23.99 -31.54
CA THR A 45 -25.95 23.58 -32.14
C THR A 45 -25.33 24.74 -32.93
N PRO A 46 -24.13 25.21 -32.57
CA PRO A 46 -23.19 25.74 -33.53
C PRO A 46 -22.24 24.62 -33.97
N SER A 47 -22.23 24.33 -35.27
CA SER A 47 -21.24 23.45 -35.91
C SER A 47 -19.89 24.19 -36.02
N PRO A 48 -18.79 23.68 -35.47
CA PRO A 48 -17.46 24.20 -35.79
C PRO A 48 -16.91 23.47 -37.02
N THR A 49 -16.74 24.23 -38.11
CA THR A 49 -15.91 23.83 -39.24
C THR A 49 -14.47 23.62 -38.76
N LEU A 50 -13.96 22.38 -38.84
CA LEU A 50 -12.57 22.05 -38.58
C LEU A 50 -11.74 22.20 -39.87
N PRO A 51 -10.60 22.93 -39.87
CA PRO A 51 -9.65 22.90 -40.96
C PRO A 51 -8.89 21.55 -40.99
N PRO A 52 -8.53 21.03 -42.17
CA PRO A 52 -7.86 19.74 -42.27
C PRO A 52 -6.37 19.88 -41.96
N GLY A 53 -5.88 19.05 -41.03
CA GLY A 53 -4.45 18.74 -40.92
C GLY A 53 -3.86 18.93 -39.53
N VAL A 54 -4.09 17.96 -38.64
CA VAL A 54 -3.13 17.64 -37.58
C VAL A 54 -3.13 16.11 -37.41
N ALA A 55 -1.97 15.50 -37.64
CA ALA A 55 -1.76 14.07 -37.45
C ALA A 55 -2.00 13.69 -35.97
N PRO A 56 -2.57 12.51 -35.67
CA PRO A 56 -2.78 12.08 -34.30
C PRO A 56 -1.43 11.92 -33.58
N PRO A 57 -1.26 12.44 -32.36
CA PRO A 57 -0.09 12.13 -31.56
C PRO A 57 -0.12 10.63 -31.24
N GLY A 58 0.96 9.93 -31.58
CA GLY A 58 1.15 8.54 -31.22
C GLY A 58 1.09 8.34 -29.69
N PRO A 59 0.77 7.12 -29.22
CA PRO A 59 0.63 6.86 -27.79
C PRO A 59 1.95 7.18 -27.09
N ALA A 60 1.92 8.22 -26.24
CA ALA A 60 3.02 8.55 -25.36
C ALA A 60 3.23 7.38 -24.40
N LYS A 61 4.33 6.64 -24.59
CA LYS A 61 4.77 5.62 -23.65
C LYS A 61 5.07 6.35 -22.32
N PRO A 62 4.46 5.94 -21.19
CA PRO A 62 4.84 6.51 -19.90
C PRO A 62 6.31 6.21 -19.68
N SER A 63 7.13 7.26 -19.72
CA SER A 63 8.50 7.19 -19.27
C SER A 63 8.44 7.11 -17.76
N THR A 64 8.50 5.89 -17.23
CA THR A 64 8.74 5.65 -15.82
C THR A 64 10.19 6.01 -15.53
N THR A 65 10.47 7.31 -15.46
CA THR A 65 11.71 7.79 -14.88
C THR A 65 11.58 7.56 -13.39
N THR A 66 12.03 6.39 -12.92
CA THR A 66 12.29 6.19 -11.50
C THR A 66 13.21 7.33 -11.06
N PRO A 67 12.79 8.20 -10.12
CA PRO A 67 13.69 9.22 -9.60
C PRO A 67 14.94 8.52 -9.12
N ALA A 68 16.11 8.97 -9.58
CA ALA A 68 17.38 8.50 -9.04
C ALA A 68 17.28 8.62 -7.52
N ALA A 69 17.37 7.49 -6.82
CA ALA A 69 17.15 7.42 -5.39
C ALA A 69 18.09 8.44 -4.73
N ALA A 70 17.53 9.57 -4.32
CA ALA A 70 18.22 10.47 -3.43
C ALA A 70 18.57 9.61 -2.22
N ASN A 71 19.86 9.56 -1.86
CA ASN A 71 20.35 8.75 -0.76
C ASN A 71 19.90 9.43 0.55
N LEU A 72 18.60 9.37 0.82
CA LEU A 72 17.96 9.89 2.00
C LEU A 72 18.28 8.94 3.17
N PRO A 73 18.45 9.49 4.38
CA PRO A 73 18.66 8.66 5.56
C PRO A 73 17.45 7.72 5.78
N PRO A 74 17.68 6.46 6.17
CA PRO A 74 16.61 5.52 6.43
C PRO A 74 15.77 5.96 7.64
N ILE A 75 14.48 5.64 7.61
CA ILE A 75 13.57 5.87 8.71
C ILE A 75 13.70 4.70 9.68
N VAL A 76 14.06 4.99 10.93
CA VAL A 76 14.17 3.99 12.00
C VAL A 76 12.88 3.98 12.83
N VAL A 77 12.19 2.85 12.82
CA VAL A 77 10.99 2.62 13.63
C VAL A 77 11.35 1.67 14.76
N ARG A 78 11.08 2.07 16.00
CA ARG A 78 11.33 1.24 17.20
C ARG A 78 10.01 0.94 17.89
N THR A 79 9.78 -0.33 18.18
CA THR A 79 8.67 -0.78 19.02
C THR A 79 9.22 -1.49 20.26
N ASP A 80 8.32 -2.08 21.03
CA ASP A 80 8.61 -2.99 22.14
C ASP A 80 9.45 -4.21 21.71
N VAL A 81 9.07 -4.88 20.61
CA VAL A 81 9.65 -6.17 20.20
C VAL A 81 10.54 -6.12 18.96
N LEU A 82 10.47 -5.05 18.16
CA LEU A 82 11.22 -4.94 16.91
C LEU A 82 11.80 -3.54 16.65
N ILE A 83 12.86 -3.53 15.85
CA ILE A 83 13.43 -2.31 15.27
C ILE A 83 13.52 -2.54 13.76
N ALA A 84 12.98 -1.59 13.00
CA ALA A 84 12.89 -1.66 11.54
C ALA A 84 13.54 -0.43 10.91
N GLU A 85 14.29 -0.64 9.83
CA GLU A 85 14.82 0.43 8.99
C GLU A 85 14.12 0.40 7.63
N ILE A 86 13.52 1.53 7.26
CA ILE A 86 12.71 1.68 6.06
C ILE A 86 13.37 2.70 5.13
N ASP A 87 13.46 2.36 3.85
CA ASP A 87 13.84 3.28 2.80
C ASP A 87 12.73 4.32 2.58
N PRO A 88 12.99 5.62 2.77
CA PRO A 88 12.00 6.66 2.49
C PRO A 88 11.64 6.71 0.99
N VAL A 89 12.52 6.21 0.11
CA VAL A 89 12.25 6.08 -1.32
C VAL A 89 11.75 4.67 -1.60
N GLY A 90 10.46 4.55 -1.93
CA GLY A 90 9.85 3.28 -2.29
C GLY A 90 9.43 2.40 -1.10
N ALA A 91 9.47 2.93 0.13
CA ALA A 91 8.93 2.30 1.34
C ALA A 91 9.37 0.84 1.55
N THR A 92 10.61 0.54 1.18
CA THR A 92 11.16 -0.81 1.24
C THR A 92 11.84 -1.04 2.58
N LEU A 93 11.61 -2.20 3.19
CA LEU A 93 12.26 -2.60 4.42
C LEU A 93 13.72 -2.97 4.14
N ARG A 94 14.69 -2.25 4.72
CA ARG A 94 16.13 -2.50 4.55
C ARG A 94 16.69 -3.39 5.66
N ARG A 95 16.19 -3.22 6.89
CA ARG A 95 16.61 -4.03 8.05
C ARG A 95 15.45 -4.27 9.01
N LEU A 96 15.42 -5.45 9.62
CA LEU A 96 14.48 -5.79 10.69
C LEU A 96 15.17 -6.63 11.74
N GLU A 97 15.17 -6.16 12.99
CA GLU A 97 15.77 -6.85 14.13
C GLU A 97 14.76 -7.04 15.26
N PHE A 98 14.86 -8.16 15.97
CA PHE A 98 14.04 -8.50 17.12
C PHE A 98 14.79 -8.22 18.42
N THR A 99 14.21 -7.40 19.30
CA THR A 99 14.86 -6.98 20.55
C THR A 99 14.88 -8.10 21.61
N GLU A 100 13.88 -8.97 21.59
CA GLU A 100 13.74 -10.08 22.56
C GLU A 100 14.52 -11.35 22.19
N HIS A 101 14.97 -11.46 20.94
CA HIS A 101 15.71 -12.62 20.45
C HIS A 101 17.18 -12.27 20.21
N LYS A 102 18.08 -13.12 20.70
CA LYS A 102 19.53 -12.99 20.45
C LYS A 102 19.93 -13.80 19.23
N ASP A 103 20.95 -13.31 18.54
CA ASP A 103 21.54 -14.02 17.42
C ASP A 103 22.10 -15.38 17.88
N LYS A 104 22.03 -16.37 16.99
CA LYS A 104 22.57 -17.72 17.22
C LYS A 104 24.09 -17.73 17.19
N LEU A 105 24.70 -16.88 16.36
CA LEU A 105 26.16 -16.80 16.19
C LEU A 105 26.78 -15.89 17.25
N ASP A 106 26.15 -14.76 17.54
CA ASP A 106 26.66 -13.75 18.47
C ASP A 106 25.57 -13.31 19.47
N LYS A 107 25.61 -13.87 20.68
CA LYS A 107 24.62 -13.58 21.74
C LYS A 107 24.64 -12.14 22.23
N SER A 108 25.65 -11.33 21.88
CA SER A 108 25.68 -9.90 22.21
C SER A 108 24.74 -9.08 21.33
N LYS A 109 24.34 -9.61 20.17
CA LYS A 109 23.52 -8.93 19.17
C LYS A 109 22.07 -9.45 19.18
N ASN A 110 21.18 -8.56 18.77
CA ASN A 110 19.78 -8.90 18.51
C ASN A 110 19.70 -9.73 17.22
N PHE A 111 18.70 -10.62 17.16
CA PHE A 111 18.46 -11.43 15.99
C PHE A 111 17.92 -10.56 14.85
N VAL A 112 18.65 -10.51 13.74
CA VAL A 112 18.27 -9.77 12.54
C VAL A 112 17.59 -10.73 11.57
N LEU A 113 16.35 -10.43 11.17
CA LEU A 113 15.59 -11.25 10.23
C LEU A 113 15.81 -10.81 8.78
N PHE A 114 15.78 -9.50 8.55
CA PHE A 114 16.02 -8.92 7.24
C PHE A 114 17.20 -7.99 7.35
N GLU A 115 18.17 -8.13 6.45
CA GLU A 115 19.27 -7.20 6.29
C GLU A 115 19.64 -7.15 4.82
N LYS A 116 19.62 -5.94 4.25
CA LYS A 116 20.10 -5.72 2.90
C LYS A 116 21.63 -5.57 2.94
N ASP A 117 22.33 -6.69 3.05
CA ASP A 117 23.79 -6.75 2.93
C ASP A 117 24.20 -7.58 1.70
N ALA A 118 25.36 -7.26 1.11
CA ALA A 118 25.89 -7.99 -0.03
C ALA A 118 26.17 -9.48 0.30
N ALA A 119 26.40 -9.79 1.59
CA ALA A 119 26.61 -11.15 2.07
C ALA A 119 25.32 -11.94 2.32
N HIS A 120 24.16 -11.28 2.43
CA HIS A 120 22.90 -11.89 2.83
C HIS A 120 21.78 -11.50 1.87
N THR A 121 21.68 -12.23 0.75
CA THR A 121 20.53 -12.18 -0.15
C THR A 121 19.58 -13.31 0.21
N TYR A 122 18.35 -12.98 0.62
CA TYR A 122 17.27 -13.93 0.92
C TYR A 122 16.25 -13.97 -0.23
#